data_AF-A0A246GF67-F1
#
_entry.id   AF-A0A246GF67-F1
#
_cell.length_a   1.000
_cell.length_b   1.000
_cell.length_c   1.000
_cell.angle_alpha   90.00
_cell.angle_beta   90.00
_cell.angle_gamma   90.00
#
_symmetry.space_group_name_H-M   'P 1'
#
loop_
_entity.id
_entity.type
_entity.pdbx_description
1 polymer ?
#
loop_
_entity_poly.entity_id
_entity_poly.type
_entity_poly.pdbx_seq_one_letter_code
_entity_poly.pdbx_strand_id
1 'polypeptide(L)'
;MKESKTDYKNFYYPPGGILLWIIIILEILTFGIAIIAMNYSAQEEIEIFSESRLKLNNQIGLINTVILLTSGFFMAEVVNQAKKNNNKKFSLYLKITLLLGFLFLILKSYEYFEKLNDNISLDTNTI
;
A
#
# COMPACT_ATOMS: atom_id res chain seq x y z
N MET A 1 15.63 -33.73 25.24
CA MET A 1 15.61 -32.81 24.08
C MET A 1 15.45 -31.40 24.63
N LYS A 2 16.50 -30.57 24.63
CA LYS A 2 16.43 -29.20 25.18
C LYS A 2 15.62 -28.35 24.20
N GLU A 3 14.48 -27.85 24.61
CA GLU A 3 13.75 -26.82 23.87
C GLU A 3 14.65 -25.60 23.73
N SER A 4 15.12 -25.33 22.50
CA SER A 4 15.83 -24.09 22.18
C SER A 4 14.81 -22.95 22.23
N LYS A 5 14.79 -22.21 23.34
CA LYS A 5 14.07 -20.94 23.43
C LYS A 5 14.62 -20.01 22.35
N THR A 6 13.86 -19.79 21.28
CA THR A 6 14.19 -18.83 20.23
C THR A 6 14.19 -17.43 20.86
N ASP A 7 15.37 -16.85 20.99
CA ASP A 7 15.53 -15.47 21.47
C ASP A 7 15.05 -14.50 20.39
N TYR A 8 13.84 -13.97 20.58
CA TYR A 8 13.17 -13.02 19.67
C TYR A 8 13.83 -11.64 19.64
N LYS A 9 14.87 -11.40 20.45
CA LYS A 9 15.73 -10.20 20.37
C LYS A 9 16.92 -10.38 19.44
N ASN A 10 17.09 -11.56 18.84
CA ASN A 10 18.20 -11.81 17.92
C ASN A 10 17.92 -11.13 16.56
N PHE A 11 18.83 -10.26 16.11
CA PHE A 11 18.74 -9.54 14.84
C PHE A 11 18.51 -10.48 13.64
N TYR A 12 19.06 -11.70 13.70
CA TYR A 12 18.91 -12.71 12.65
C TYR A 12 17.53 -13.38 12.59
N TYR A 13 16.65 -13.18 13.59
CA TYR A 13 15.31 -13.79 13.66
C TYR A 13 14.22 -12.75 13.98
N PRO A 14 13.95 -11.82 13.05
CA PRO A 14 12.92 -10.81 13.25
C PRO A 14 11.50 -11.42 13.16
N PRO A 15 10.47 -10.74 13.71
CA PRO A 15 9.08 -11.19 13.60
C PRO A 15 8.67 -11.32 12.13
N GLY A 16 8.09 -12.47 11.76
CA GLY A 16 7.74 -12.79 10.36
C GLY A 16 8.89 -13.39 9.54
N GLY A 17 10.09 -13.54 10.12
CA GLY A 17 11.26 -14.12 9.47
C GLY A 17 12.04 -13.13 8.60
N ILE A 18 13.32 -13.41 8.35
CA ILE A 18 14.22 -12.51 7.61
C ILE A 18 13.75 -12.25 6.17
N LEU A 19 13.10 -13.24 5.53
CA LEU A 19 12.61 -13.14 4.16
C LEU A 19 11.57 -12.01 4.00
N LEU A 20 10.65 -11.87 4.96
CA LEU A 20 9.62 -10.82 4.93
C LEU A 20 10.24 -9.42 4.98
N TRP A 21 11.31 -9.24 5.75
CA TRP A 21 12.03 -7.97 5.83
C TRP A 21 12.80 -7.64 4.56
N ILE A 22 13.43 -8.63 3.92
CA ILE A 22 14.09 -8.45 2.62
C ILE A 22 13.08 -7.97 1.57
N ILE A 23 11.88 -8.58 1.54
CA ILE A 23 10.82 -8.17 0.62
C ILE A 23 10.39 -6.72 0.88
N ILE A 24 10.15 -6.34 2.14
CA ILE A 24 9.77 -4.95 2.49
C ILE A 24 10.85 -3.96 2.01
N ILE A 25 12.13 -4.26 2.21
CA ILE A 25 13.23 -3.39 1.76
C ILE A 25 13.25 -3.28 0.23
N LEU A 26 13.05 -4.40 -0.48
CA LEU A 26 12.97 -4.42 -1.93
C LEU A 26 11.81 -3.56 -2.46
N GLU A 27 10.63 -3.66 -1.84
CA GLU A 27 9.46 -2.84 -2.17
C GLU A 27 9.76 -1.34 -1.94
N ILE A 28 10.33 -0.98 -0.78
CA ILE A 28 10.72 0.41 -0.47
C ILE A 28 11.71 0.95 -1.51
N LEU A 29 12.71 0.16 -1.90
CA LEU A 29 13.68 0.56 -2.92
C LEU A 29 13.01 0.77 -4.28
N THR A 30 12.14 -0.17 -4.68
CA THR A 30 11.42 -0.12 -5.96
C THR A 30 10.55 1.13 -6.06
N PHE A 31 9.72 1.40 -5.04
CA PHE A 31 8.89 2.61 -5.01
C PHE A 31 9.72 3.89 -4.85
N GLY A 32 10.83 3.84 -4.11
CA GLY A 32 11.75 4.97 -3.97
C GLY A 32 12.37 5.39 -5.30
N ILE A 33 12.85 4.43 -6.10
CA ILE A 33 13.38 4.68 -7.45
C ILE A 33 12.29 5.26 -8.35
N ALA A 34 11.07 4.70 -8.31
CA ALA A 34 9.95 5.21 -9.09
C ALA A 34 9.60 6.67 -8.76
N ILE A 35 9.64 7.06 -7.49
CA ILE A 35 9.41 8.45 -7.06
C ILE A 35 10.51 9.38 -7.57
N ILE A 36 11.78 8.96 -7.51
CA ILE A 36 12.91 9.73 -8.03
C ILE A 36 12.77 9.92 -9.55
N ALA A 37 12.46 8.86 -10.29
CA ALA A 37 12.23 8.92 -11.73
C ALA A 37 11.07 9.86 -12.08
N MET A 38 9.93 9.75 -11.37
CA MET A 38 8.80 10.65 -11.55
C MET A 38 9.15 12.11 -11.26
N ASN A 39 9.97 12.38 -10.24
CA ASN A 39 10.42 13.73 -9.91
C ASN A 39 11.37 14.30 -10.98
N TYR A 40 12.21 13.46 -11.58
CA TYR A 40 13.07 13.87 -12.70
C TYR A 40 12.24 14.23 -13.94
N SER A 41 11.32 13.36 -14.36
CA SER A 41 10.41 13.65 -15.49
C SER A 41 9.53 14.89 -15.25
N ALA A 42 9.14 15.13 -14.00
CA ALA A 42 8.39 16.33 -13.62
C ALA A 42 9.18 17.64 -13.80
N GLN A 43 10.51 17.59 -13.79
CA GLN A 43 11.38 18.76 -14.00
C GLN A 43 11.70 18.98 -15.48
N GLU A 44 11.70 17.94 -16.30
CA GLU A 44 11.89 18.06 -17.75
C GLU A 44 10.68 18.73 -18.41
N GLU A 45 9.46 18.32 -18.03
CA GLU A 45 8.20 18.77 -18.64
C GLU A 45 7.28 19.43 -17.61
N ILE A 46 7.74 20.53 -17.00
CA ILE A 46 7.06 21.20 -15.87
C ILE A 46 5.62 21.60 -16.24
N GLU A 47 5.41 22.13 -17.45
CA GLU A 47 4.11 22.62 -17.90
C GLU A 47 3.12 21.45 -18.04
N ILE A 48 3.47 20.42 -18.81
CA ILE A 48 2.66 19.19 -18.99
C ILE A 48 2.39 18.50 -17.65
N PHE A 49 3.39 18.43 -16.77
CA PHE A 49 3.23 17.81 -15.46
C PHE A 49 2.32 18.62 -14.53
N SER A 50 2.35 19.95 -14.62
CA SER A 50 1.45 20.82 -13.85
C SER A 50 -0.01 20.67 -14.29
N GLU A 51 -0.27 20.65 -15.59
CA GLU A 51 -1.62 20.46 -16.15
C GLU A 51 -2.15 19.06 -15.87
N SER A 52 -1.32 18.03 -16.05
CA SER A 52 -1.71 16.63 -15.81
C SER A 52 -2.04 16.37 -14.35
N ARG A 53 -1.35 17.05 -13.41
CA ARG A 53 -1.67 16.94 -11.97
C ARG A 53 -3.05 17.48 -11.62
N LEU A 54 -3.57 18.48 -12.34
CA LEU A 54 -4.91 19.03 -12.10
C LEU A 54 -6.02 18.05 -12.54
N LYS A 55 -5.73 17.13 -13.46
CA LYS A 55 -6.66 16.08 -13.89
C LYS A 55 -6.80 14.93 -12.88
N LEU A 56 -6.04 14.96 -11.77
CA LEU A 56 -6.15 13.96 -10.71
C LEU A 56 -7.30 14.29 -9.75
N ASN A 57 -8.11 13.28 -9.45
CA ASN A 57 -9.16 13.43 -8.44
C ASN A 57 -8.57 13.31 -7.02
N ASN A 58 -8.20 14.47 -6.45
CA ASN A 58 -7.64 14.55 -5.10
C ASN A 58 -8.60 14.04 -4.01
N GLN A 59 -9.91 14.13 -4.20
CA GLN A 59 -10.90 13.65 -3.22
C GLN A 59 -10.89 12.12 -3.14
N ILE A 60 -10.92 11.43 -4.30
CA ILE A 60 -10.81 9.97 -4.37
C ILE A 60 -9.45 9.51 -3.81
N GLY A 61 -8.38 10.26 -4.09
CA GLY A 61 -7.05 10.02 -3.50
C GLY A 61 -7.09 10.04 -1.98
N LEU A 62 -7.65 11.10 -1.38
CA LEU A 62 -7.74 11.25 0.08
C LEU A 62 -8.62 10.18 0.73
N ILE A 63 -9.77 9.86 0.14
CA ILE A 63 -10.65 8.80 0.62
C ILE A 63 -9.90 7.45 0.65
N ASN A 64 -9.18 7.12 -0.43
CA ASN A 64 -8.38 5.89 -0.49
C ASN A 64 -7.27 5.85 0.57
N THR A 65 -6.61 6.98 0.85
CA THR A 65 -5.62 7.05 1.94
C THR A 65 -6.26 6.75 3.30
N VAL A 66 -7.42 7.33 3.60
CA VAL A 66 -8.14 7.06 4.86
C VAL A 66 -8.55 5.59 4.95
N ILE A 67 -9.03 5.00 3.86
CA ILE A 67 -9.39 3.57 3.78
C ILE A 67 -8.18 2.69 4.08
N LEU A 68 -7.04 2.94 3.43
CA LEU A 68 -5.82 2.15 3.61
C LEU A 68 -5.25 2.27 5.03
N LEU A 69 -5.22 3.48 5.60
CA LEU A 69 -4.77 3.70 6.98
C LEU A 69 -5.67 2.97 7.98
N THR A 70 -6.99 3.06 7.78
CA THR A 70 -7.98 2.36 8.61
C THR A 70 -7.84 0.85 8.49
N SER A 71 -7.62 0.34 7.27
CA SER A 71 -7.38 -1.08 7.02
C SER A 71 -6.12 -1.59 7.73
N GLY A 72 -5.03 -0.82 7.65
CA GLY A 72 -3.78 -1.10 8.36
C GLY A 72 -3.94 -1.12 9.89
N PHE A 73 -4.72 -0.19 10.43
CA PHE A 73 -5.08 -0.19 11.87
C PHE A 73 -5.81 -1.47 12.27
N PHE A 74 -6.85 -1.89 11.52
CA PHE A 74 -7.55 -3.14 11.81
C PHE A 74 -6.63 -4.36 11.67
N MET A 75 -5.70 -4.37 10.71
CA MET A 75 -4.73 -5.45 10.57
C MET A 75 -3.77 -5.54 11.76
N ALA A 76 -3.33 -4.40 12.31
CA ALA A 76 -2.55 -4.38 13.55
C ALA A 76 -3.36 -4.95 14.73
N GLU A 77 -4.64 -4.60 14.82
CA GLU A 77 -5.55 -5.16 15.83
C GLU A 77 -5.79 -6.66 15.64
N VAL A 78 -5.85 -7.16 14.40
CA VAL A 78 -5.90 -8.61 14.12
C VAL A 78 -4.72 -9.33 14.76
N VAL A 79 -3.49 -8.81 14.60
CA VAL A 79 -2.28 -9.39 15.21
C VAL A 79 -2.35 -9.34 16.74
N ASN A 80 -2.85 -8.24 17.32
CA ASN A 80 -3.04 -8.12 18.77
C ASN A 80 -4.06 -9.14 19.31
N GLN A 81 -5.16 -9.34 18.59
CA GLN A 81 -6.21 -10.28 18.98
C GLN A 81 -5.80 -11.74 18.77
N ALA A 82 -4.97 -12.02 17.77
CA ALA A 82 -4.35 -13.33 17.57
C ALA A 82 -3.49 -13.72 18.78
N LYS A 83 -2.66 -12.80 19.29
CA LYS A 83 -1.85 -13.03 20.51
C LYS A 83 -2.71 -13.30 21.76
N LYS A 84 -3.91 -12.74 21.83
CA LYS A 84 -4.87 -12.93 22.94
C LYS A 84 -5.77 -14.16 22.77
N ASN A 85 -5.58 -14.98 21.73
CA ASN A 85 -6.44 -16.13 21.39
C ASN A 85 -7.94 -15.78 21.28
N ASN A 86 -8.28 -14.53 20.92
CA ASN A 86 -9.67 -14.12 20.79
C ASN A 86 -10.17 -14.31 19.34
N ASN A 87 -10.55 -15.54 19.03
CA ASN A 87 -10.92 -15.96 17.66
C ASN A 87 -12.10 -15.18 17.07
N LYS A 88 -13.08 -14.77 17.90
CA LYS A 88 -14.24 -14.00 17.45
C LYS A 88 -13.84 -12.63 16.92
N LYS A 89 -13.08 -11.86 17.72
CA LYS A 89 -12.61 -10.52 17.32
C LYS A 89 -11.56 -10.60 16.21
N PHE A 90 -10.68 -11.59 16.26
CA PHE A 90 -9.71 -11.85 15.18
C PHE A 90 -10.40 -11.99 13.83
N SER A 91 -11.40 -12.87 13.72
CA SER A 91 -12.12 -13.11 12.46
C SER A 91 -12.89 -11.87 12.00
N LEU A 92 -13.52 -11.13 12.92
CA LEU A 92 -14.25 -9.91 12.60
C LEU A 92 -13.32 -8.83 12.03
N TYR A 93 -12.21 -8.52 12.71
CA TYR A 93 -11.29 -7.48 12.27
C TYR A 93 -10.59 -7.85 10.95
N LEU A 94 -10.27 -9.13 10.75
CA LEU A 94 -9.66 -9.59 9.50
C LEU A 94 -10.64 -9.43 8.32
N LYS A 95 -11.94 -9.71 8.52
CA LYS A 95 -12.97 -9.45 7.51
C LYS A 95 -13.10 -7.96 7.19
N ILE A 96 -13.02 -7.09 8.21
CA ILE A 96 -13.06 -5.64 8.01
C ILE A 96 -11.85 -5.17 7.18
N THR A 97 -10.63 -5.61 7.53
CA THR A 97 -9.41 -5.31 6.76
C THR A 97 -9.55 -5.73 5.29
N LEU A 98 -10.05 -6.94 5.05
CA LEU A 98 -10.25 -7.46 3.70
C LEU A 98 -11.30 -6.64 2.92
N LEU A 99 -12.43 -6.30 3.54
CA LEU A 99 -13.47 -5.46 2.93
C LEU A 99 -12.92 -4.07 2.54
N LEU A 100 -12.16 -3.43 3.43
CA LEU A 100 -11.53 -2.14 3.14
C LEU A 100 -10.51 -2.24 1.99
N GLY A 101 -9.76 -3.34 1.92
CA GLY A 101 -8.86 -3.63 0.78
C GLY A 101 -9.61 -3.76 -0.55
N PHE A 102 -10.75 -4.46 -0.56
CA PHE A 102 -11.60 -4.55 -1.76
C PHE A 102 -12.20 -3.19 -2.14
N LEU A 103 -12.64 -2.40 -1.17
CA LEU A 103 -13.17 -1.06 -1.44
C LEU A 103 -12.11 -0.16 -2.08
N PHE A 104 -10.87 -0.21 -1.61
CA PHE A 104 -9.73 0.48 -2.22
C PHE A 104 -9.54 0.07 -3.69
N LEU A 105 -9.56 -1.24 -3.98
CA LEU A 105 -9.40 -1.75 -5.35
C LEU A 105 -10.53 -1.25 -6.27
N ILE A 106 -11.78 -1.29 -5.82
CA ILE A 106 -12.93 -0.82 -6.60
C ILE A 106 -12.79 0.67 -6.93
N LEU A 107 -12.46 1.51 -5.94
CA LEU A 107 -12.29 2.94 -6.14
C LEU A 107 -11.15 3.25 -7.11
N LYS A 108 -10.03 2.51 -7.01
CA LYS A 108 -8.90 2.69 -7.93
C LYS A 108 -9.20 2.22 -9.34
N SER A 109 -9.90 1.11 -9.51
CA SER A 109 -10.35 0.64 -10.82
C SER A 109 -11.31 1.62 -11.47
N TYR A 110 -12.23 2.19 -10.70
CA TYR A 110 -13.14 3.23 -11.18
C TYR A 110 -12.38 4.47 -11.66
N GLU A 111 -11.45 5.01 -10.85
CA GLU A 111 -10.62 6.17 -11.22
C GLU A 111 -9.81 5.91 -12.50
N TYR A 112 -9.31 4.68 -12.68
CA TYR A 112 -8.55 4.31 -13.88
C TYR A 112 -9.45 4.23 -15.11
N PHE A 113 -10.65 3.65 -14.98
CA PHE A 113 -11.62 3.56 -16.06
C PHE A 113 -12.09 4.95 -16.53
N GLU A 114 -12.31 5.88 -15.59
CA GLU A 114 -12.64 7.27 -15.90
C GLU A 114 -11.53 7.94 -16.74
N LYS A 115 -10.26 7.79 -16.34
CA LYS A 115 -9.11 8.33 -17.10
C LYS A 115 -8.99 7.73 -18.50
N LEU A 116 -9.26 6.44 -18.67
CA LEU A 116 -9.27 5.80 -19.98
C LEU A 116 -10.36 6.38 -20.89
N ASN A 117 -11.55 6.66 -20.35
CA ASN A 117 -12.63 7.31 -21.11
C ASN A 117 -12.27 8.75 -21.51
N ASP A 118 -11.48 9.43 -20.70
CA ASP A 118 -10.93 10.76 -21.00
C ASP A 118 -9.75 10.72 -22.00
N ASN A 119 -9.46 9.55 -22.61
CA ASN A 119 -8.32 9.28 -23.50
C ASN A 119 -6.95 9.52 -22.85
N ILE A 120 -6.87 9.35 -21.52
CA ILE A 120 -5.62 9.37 -20.76
C ILE A 120 -5.18 7.93 -20.52
N SER A 121 -4.25 7.47 -21.36
CA SER A 121 -3.60 6.17 -21.31
C SER A 121 -2.10 6.32 -20.97
N LEU A 122 -1.36 5.21 -20.97
CA LEU A 122 0.06 5.19 -20.60
C LEU A 122 0.96 5.94 -21.62
N ASP A 123 0.45 6.09 -22.83
CA ASP A 123 1.07 6.66 -24.03
C ASP A 123 0.63 8.11 -24.30
N THR A 124 -0.20 8.70 -23.43
CA THR A 124 -0.69 10.08 -23.64
C THR A 124 0.41 11.14 -23.53
N ASN A 125 1.42 10.91 -22.69
CA ASN A 125 2.53 11.84 -22.46
C ASN A 125 3.89 11.17 -22.75
N THR A 126 3.92 10.19 -23.65
CA THR A 126 5.19 9.67 -24.17
C THR A 126 5.77 10.67 -25.16
N ILE A 127 7.05 11.00 -24.94
CA ILE A 127 7.92 11.73 -25.89
C ILE A 127 7.95 11.02 -27.24
#